data_AF-A0A5J4S8I4-F1
#
_entry.id   AF-A0A5J4S8I4-F1
#
_cell.length_a   1.000
_cell.length_b   1.000
_cell.length_c   1.000
_cell.angle_alpha   90.00
_cell.angle_beta   90.00
_cell.angle_gamma   90.00
#
_symmetry.space_group_name_H-M   'P 1'
#
loop_
_entity.id
_entity.type
_entity.pdbx_description
1 polymer ?
#
loop_
_entity_poly.entity_id
_entity_poly.type
_entity_poly.pdbx_seq_one_letter_code
_entity_poly.pdbx_strand_id
1 'polypeptide(L)'
;MANKSPTLDQVSGQVYLINETTKHKELATPAQMAHRIEFICIASAYNLMSKFIHKAYEKRPKEQTDYNQFFKYNLGEVKIYLTKEESEAGGCVTAPYHISKGTLPPIEIYVQGDVLVSSIRVPNGFVITDTSTVGEVSTALLKANRDTLEANDQLTVVHLTQGILANIPKMFFKSHRFVLDSTSEILFSKVMPSHLFQINNGYIGTDANAEAGGVAYVLSRLISKNGEKKLISNQSVVLTPGYTLYEEYSSEASKKKAVASYGIFPVPDYTNPKQTAAAQSEDTDPEDAYFAITGVALNGTPIVQGDRSLFLTTGGDVVAITGTKLTDVGLKARIKVGPTGDPFTVDLSNLGSIVATDKTITITVTMNAEVFYLLRADNEVIVFDFGNSNASY
;
A
#
# COMPACT_ATOMS: atom_id res chain seq x y z
N MET A 1 -26.92 -18.05 14.70
CA MET A 1 -25.77 -18.91 15.06
C MET A 1 -24.52 -18.17 14.67
N ALA A 2 -23.63 -17.88 15.62
CA ALA A 2 -22.35 -17.25 15.32
C ALA A 2 -21.48 -18.28 14.60
N ASN A 3 -21.27 -18.13 13.30
CA ASN A 3 -20.19 -18.82 12.63
C ASN A 3 -18.89 -18.25 13.21
N LYS A 4 -18.34 -18.93 14.23
CA LYS A 4 -17.00 -18.63 14.72
C LYS A 4 -16.04 -18.93 13.57
N SER A 5 -15.23 -17.94 13.20
CA SER A 5 -14.19 -18.11 12.21
C SER A 5 -13.22 -19.20 12.69
N PRO A 6 -12.78 -20.13 11.82
CA PRO A 6 -11.82 -21.17 12.19
C PRO A 6 -10.55 -20.56 12.78
N THR A 7 -10.05 -21.13 13.88
CA THR A 7 -8.82 -20.68 14.54
C THR A 7 -7.58 -21.19 13.80
N LEU A 8 -6.48 -20.43 13.83
CA LEU A 8 -5.19 -20.84 13.26
C LEU A 8 -4.40 -21.60 14.32
N ASP A 9 -3.81 -22.71 13.92
CA ASP A 9 -2.82 -23.44 14.72
C ASP A 9 -1.57 -23.65 13.88
N GLN A 10 -0.42 -23.33 14.46
CA GLN A 10 0.88 -23.51 13.83
C GLN A 10 1.57 -24.68 14.50
N VAL A 11 1.71 -25.78 13.76
CA VAL A 11 2.42 -26.98 14.21
C VAL A 11 3.55 -27.24 13.24
N SER A 12 4.79 -27.23 13.75
CA SER A 12 6.01 -27.53 12.96
C SER A 12 6.15 -26.68 11.68
N GLY A 13 5.85 -25.39 11.75
CA GLY A 13 5.98 -24.45 10.61
C GLY A 13 4.85 -24.51 9.57
N GLN A 14 3.85 -25.37 9.77
CA GLN A 14 2.68 -25.49 8.89
C GLN A 14 1.44 -24.88 9.54
N VAL A 15 0.61 -24.22 8.71
CA VAL A 15 -0.59 -23.50 9.15
C VAL A 15 -1.83 -24.34 8.90
N TYR A 16 -2.55 -24.64 9.97
CA TYR A 16 -3.78 -25.42 9.92
C TYR A 16 -5.01 -24.55 10.19
N LEU A 17 -6.09 -24.82 9.46
CA LEU A 17 -7.43 -24.35 9.78
C LEU A 17 -8.08 -25.37 10.71
N ILE A 18 -8.52 -24.91 11.89
CA ILE A 18 -9.28 -25.74 12.82
C ILE A 18 -10.76 -25.49 12.60
N ASN A 19 -11.50 -26.53 12.21
CA ASN A 19 -12.96 -26.50 12.34
C ASN A 19 -13.31 -26.71 13.81
N GLU A 20 -13.79 -25.67 14.49
CA GLU A 20 -14.10 -25.72 15.93
C GLU A 20 -15.19 -26.73 16.30
N THR A 21 -16.00 -27.16 15.32
CA THR A 21 -17.11 -28.11 15.52
C THR A 21 -16.66 -29.56 15.44
N THR A 22 -15.76 -29.87 14.49
CA THR A 22 -15.27 -31.25 14.26
C THR A 22 -13.88 -31.49 14.83
N LYS A 23 -13.19 -30.44 15.27
CA LYS A 23 -11.77 -30.41 15.66
C LYS A 23 -10.82 -30.93 14.57
N HIS A 24 -11.29 -31.03 13.34
CA HIS A 24 -10.48 -31.45 12.19
C HIS A 24 -9.49 -30.36 11.82
N LYS A 25 -8.22 -30.75 11.61
CA LYS A 25 -7.14 -29.87 11.15
C LYS A 25 -6.90 -30.13 9.68
N GLU A 26 -7.06 -29.10 8.85
CA GLU A 26 -6.72 -29.15 7.43
C GLU A 26 -5.61 -28.14 7.16
N LEU A 27 -4.65 -28.51 6.32
CA LEU A 27 -3.60 -27.59 5.89
C LEU A 27 -4.25 -26.45 5.09
N ALA A 28 -3.98 -25.22 5.49
CA ALA A 28 -4.55 -24.07 4.81
C ALA A 28 -3.93 -23.88 3.41
N THR A 29 -4.77 -23.87 2.37
CA THR A 29 -4.32 -23.52 1.02
C THR A 29 -4.08 -22.00 0.89
N PRO A 30 -3.23 -21.55 -0.06
CA PRO A 30 -3.04 -20.13 -0.34
C PRO A 30 -4.34 -19.38 -0.64
N ALA A 31 -5.27 -19.99 -1.38
CA ALA A 31 -6.57 -19.40 -1.71
C ALA A 31 -7.47 -19.21 -0.47
N GLN A 32 -7.54 -20.22 0.41
CA GLN A 32 -8.29 -20.12 1.66
C GLN A 32 -7.72 -19.02 2.57
N MET A 33 -6.39 -18.89 2.64
CA MET A 33 -5.75 -17.84 3.42
C MET A 33 -5.98 -16.45 2.82
N ALA A 34 -5.85 -16.29 1.51
CA ALA A 34 -6.14 -15.02 0.84
C ALA A 34 -7.57 -14.55 1.15
N HIS A 35 -8.55 -15.45 1.08
CA HIS A 35 -9.94 -15.15 1.43
C HIS A 35 -10.11 -14.76 2.92
N ARG A 36 -9.33 -15.37 3.82
CA ARG A 36 -9.32 -15.00 5.25
C ARG A 36 -8.72 -13.61 5.48
N ILE A 37 -7.65 -13.27 4.75
CA ILE A 37 -7.03 -11.95 4.80
C ILE A 37 -8.01 -10.89 4.31
N GLU A 38 -8.71 -11.14 3.20
CA GLU A 38 -9.79 -10.26 2.72
C GLU A 38 -10.83 -10.04 3.83
N PHE A 39 -11.30 -11.12 4.45
CA PHE A 39 -12.26 -11.03 5.55
C PHE A 39 -11.77 -10.12 6.70
N ILE A 40 -10.51 -10.25 7.10
CA ILE A 40 -9.91 -9.42 8.16
C ILE A 40 -9.84 -7.95 7.73
N CYS A 41 -9.45 -7.68 6.47
CA CYS A 41 -9.40 -6.32 5.94
C CYS A 41 -10.79 -5.66 5.89
N ILE A 42 -11.82 -6.40 5.43
CA ILE A 42 -13.21 -5.93 5.43
C ILE A 42 -13.72 -5.70 6.87
N ALA A 43 -13.35 -6.57 7.83
CA ALA A 43 -13.72 -6.38 9.25
C ALA A 43 -13.12 -5.08 9.81
N SER A 44 -11.84 -4.81 9.51
CA SER A 44 -11.13 -3.60 9.92
C SER A 44 -11.84 -2.34 9.39
N ALA A 45 -12.19 -2.33 8.11
CA ALA A 45 -12.92 -1.24 7.47
C ALA A 45 -14.31 -1.02 8.09
N TYR A 46 -15.07 -2.11 8.32
CA TYR A 46 -16.36 -2.02 9.00
C TYR A 46 -16.22 -1.41 10.40
N ASN A 47 -15.26 -1.86 11.19
CA ASN A 47 -15.10 -1.39 12.57
C ASN A 47 -14.89 0.13 12.61
N LEU A 48 -14.09 0.66 11.69
CA LEU A 48 -13.86 2.10 11.55
C LEU A 48 -15.13 2.86 11.14
N MET A 49 -15.90 2.33 10.19
CA MET A 49 -17.09 2.97 9.63
C MET A 49 -18.41 2.61 10.33
N SER A 50 -18.37 1.77 11.37
CA SER A 50 -19.53 1.12 11.99
C SER A 50 -20.63 2.09 12.41
N LYS A 51 -20.25 3.27 12.92
CA LYS A 51 -21.20 4.33 13.32
C LYS A 51 -22.04 4.85 12.15
N PHE A 52 -21.46 4.94 10.95
CA PHE A 52 -22.17 5.34 9.75
C PHE A 52 -22.95 4.17 9.14
N ILE A 53 -22.32 3.00 9.07
CA ILE A 53 -22.93 1.79 8.49
C ILE A 53 -24.19 1.36 9.26
N HIS A 54 -24.30 1.73 10.54
CA HIS A 54 -25.50 1.50 11.32
C HIS A 54 -26.74 2.10 10.63
N LYS A 55 -27.68 1.23 10.26
CA LYS A 55 -28.89 1.56 9.47
C LYS A 55 -28.57 2.12 8.06
N ALA A 56 -27.41 1.84 7.47
CA ALA A 56 -27.10 2.24 6.08
C ALA A 56 -27.64 1.25 5.02
N TYR A 57 -28.25 0.14 5.47
CA TYR A 57 -28.89 -0.85 4.61
C TYR A 57 -30.40 -0.87 4.90
N GLU A 58 -31.20 -0.41 3.93
CA GLU A 58 -32.66 -0.22 4.09
C GLU A 58 -33.37 -1.55 4.34
N LYS A 59 -33.03 -2.57 3.54
CA LYS A 59 -33.65 -3.90 3.60
C LYS A 59 -32.66 -4.88 4.16
N ARG A 60 -33.00 -5.44 5.33
CA ARG A 60 -32.19 -6.43 6.02
C ARG A 60 -33.11 -7.52 6.59
N PRO A 61 -32.82 -8.81 6.33
CA PRO A 61 -33.50 -9.91 7.02
C PRO A 61 -33.40 -9.75 8.54
N LYS A 62 -34.40 -10.21 9.30
CA LYS A 62 -34.47 -10.01 10.77
C LYS A 62 -33.26 -10.60 11.50
N GLU A 63 -32.68 -11.66 10.93
CA GLU A 63 -31.57 -12.43 11.48
C GLU A 63 -30.20 -11.87 11.11
N GLN A 64 -30.15 -10.85 10.24
CA GLN A 64 -28.90 -10.25 9.76
C GLN A 64 -28.66 -8.90 10.41
N THR A 65 -27.38 -8.55 10.58
CA THR A 65 -26.92 -7.26 11.09
C THR A 65 -26.38 -6.38 9.96
N ASP A 66 -26.13 -5.10 10.21
CA ASP A 66 -25.51 -4.20 9.22
C ASP A 66 -24.08 -4.66 8.88
N TYR A 67 -23.39 -5.29 9.84
CA TYR A 67 -22.16 -6.04 9.61
C TYR A 67 -22.33 -7.11 8.53
N ASN A 68 -23.36 -7.96 8.64
CA ASN A 68 -23.59 -9.02 7.67
C ASN A 68 -23.89 -8.44 6.27
N GLN A 69 -24.61 -7.30 6.18
CA GLN A 69 -24.84 -6.64 4.90
C GLN A 69 -23.55 -6.05 4.33
N PHE A 70 -22.75 -5.37 5.15
CA PHE A 70 -21.47 -4.83 4.71
C PHE A 70 -20.56 -5.92 4.17
N PHE A 71 -20.44 -7.06 4.88
CA PHE A 71 -19.69 -8.20 4.37
C PHE A 71 -20.27 -8.76 3.08
N LYS A 72 -21.59 -8.94 2.98
CA LYS A 72 -22.24 -9.46 1.78
C LYS A 72 -21.91 -8.65 0.52
N TYR A 73 -21.82 -7.32 0.64
CA TYR A 73 -21.59 -6.44 -0.51
C TYR A 73 -20.12 -6.12 -0.77
N ASN A 74 -19.20 -6.46 0.15
CA ASN A 74 -17.79 -6.09 0.01
C ASN A 74 -16.84 -7.29 -0.05
N LEU A 75 -17.15 -8.40 0.65
CA LEU A 75 -16.31 -9.59 0.62
C LEU A 75 -16.39 -10.24 -0.76
N GLY A 76 -15.24 -10.48 -1.39
CA GLY A 76 -15.16 -10.98 -2.76
C GLY A 76 -15.09 -9.90 -3.83
N GLU A 77 -15.64 -8.70 -3.57
CA GLU A 77 -15.62 -7.56 -4.50
C GLU A 77 -14.43 -6.64 -4.23
N VAL A 78 -14.21 -6.29 -2.95
CA VAL A 78 -13.09 -5.46 -2.53
C VAL A 78 -11.92 -6.36 -2.14
N LYS A 79 -10.84 -6.28 -2.92
CA LYS A 79 -9.63 -7.11 -2.75
C LYS A 79 -8.55 -6.30 -2.06
N ILE A 80 -8.19 -6.68 -0.84
CA ILE A 80 -7.13 -6.03 -0.05
C ILE A 80 -6.38 -7.13 0.69
N TYR A 81 -5.05 -7.09 0.59
CA TYR A 81 -4.17 -8.09 1.17
C TYR A 81 -3.12 -7.43 2.06
N LEU A 82 -3.41 -7.36 3.37
CA LEU A 82 -2.45 -6.92 4.38
C LEU A 82 -1.66 -8.11 4.90
N THR A 83 -0.36 -7.90 5.14
CA THR A 83 0.46 -8.85 5.88
C THR A 83 -0.03 -9.02 7.31
N LYS A 84 0.41 -10.09 7.97
CA LYS A 84 0.09 -10.37 9.37
C LYS A 84 0.49 -9.21 10.27
N GLU A 85 1.72 -8.70 10.12
CA GLU A 85 2.22 -7.57 10.90
C GLU A 85 1.38 -6.31 10.67
N GLU A 86 1.08 -5.96 9.41
CA GLU A 86 0.24 -4.79 9.11
C GLU A 86 -1.16 -4.94 9.71
N SER A 87 -1.77 -6.13 9.62
CA SER A 87 -3.08 -6.39 10.20
C SER A 87 -3.07 -6.33 11.73
N GLU A 88 -2.07 -6.91 12.38
CA GLU A 88 -1.93 -6.89 13.85
C GLU A 88 -1.65 -5.47 14.38
N ALA A 89 -0.94 -4.66 13.60
CA ALA A 89 -0.75 -3.23 13.85
C ALA A 89 -2.00 -2.39 13.55
N GLY A 90 -3.12 -3.00 13.13
CA GLY A 90 -4.38 -2.33 12.83
C GLY A 90 -4.38 -1.61 11.48
N GLY A 91 -3.73 -2.19 10.47
CA GLY A 91 -3.69 -1.68 9.11
C GLY A 91 -5.08 -1.62 8.48
N CYS A 92 -5.29 -0.63 7.63
CA CYS A 92 -6.52 -0.45 6.87
C CYS A 92 -6.26 0.40 5.63
N VAL A 93 -6.85 0.00 4.50
CA VAL A 93 -6.65 0.62 3.19
C VAL A 93 -7.99 1.14 2.69
N THR A 94 -8.02 2.39 2.24
CA THR A 94 -9.19 2.96 1.60
C THR A 94 -9.45 2.26 0.27
N ALA A 95 -10.69 1.87 0.04
CA ALA A 95 -11.10 1.07 -1.11
C ALA A 95 -12.54 1.43 -1.52
N PRO A 96 -13.03 1.01 -2.70
CA PRO A 96 -14.37 1.34 -3.18
C PRO A 96 -15.47 0.54 -2.46
N TYR A 97 -15.55 0.69 -1.14
CA TYR A 97 -16.50 -0.04 -0.29
C TYR A 97 -17.94 0.33 -0.62
N HIS A 98 -18.82 -0.68 -0.72
CA HIS A 98 -20.26 -0.53 -0.75
C HIS A 98 -20.79 -0.23 0.65
N ILE A 99 -20.99 1.06 0.94
CA ILE A 99 -21.29 1.56 2.30
C ILE A 99 -22.78 1.73 2.58
N SER A 100 -23.65 1.76 1.57
CA SER A 100 -25.10 1.82 1.75
C SER A 100 -25.86 1.10 0.64
N LYS A 101 -27.04 0.58 0.96
CA LYS A 101 -27.97 -0.03 0.00
C LYS A 101 -29.41 0.33 0.34
N GLY A 102 -30.13 0.90 -0.61
CA GLY A 102 -31.55 1.15 -0.47
C GLY A 102 -32.21 1.46 -1.81
N THR A 103 -33.36 2.10 -1.75
CA THR A 103 -34.25 2.32 -2.89
C THR A 103 -34.16 3.71 -3.50
N LEU A 104 -33.53 4.69 -2.84
CA LEU A 104 -33.28 5.99 -3.48
C LEU A 104 -32.27 5.83 -4.61
N PRO A 105 -32.39 6.64 -5.69
CA PRO A 105 -31.39 6.68 -6.75
C PRO A 105 -29.99 6.94 -6.20
N PRO A 106 -28.94 6.29 -6.75
CA PRO A 106 -27.56 6.61 -6.40
C PRO A 106 -27.23 8.05 -6.86
N ILE A 107 -26.48 8.76 -6.04
CA ILE A 107 -25.71 9.93 -6.49
C ILE A 107 -24.44 9.39 -7.14
N GLU A 108 -24.34 9.53 -8.45
CA GLU A 108 -23.19 9.10 -9.23
C GLU A 108 -22.04 10.06 -8.98
N ILE A 109 -20.81 9.55 -8.92
CA ILE A 109 -19.58 10.33 -8.75
C ILE A 109 -18.58 9.88 -9.80
N TYR A 110 -17.96 10.84 -10.48
CA TYR A 110 -17.00 10.61 -11.55
C TYR A 110 -15.71 11.37 -11.27
N VAL A 111 -14.59 10.82 -11.74
CA VAL A 111 -13.31 11.53 -11.77
C VAL A 111 -13.31 12.49 -12.95
N GLN A 112 -13.03 13.77 -12.70
CA GLN A 112 -12.85 14.78 -13.72
C GLN A 112 -11.56 15.56 -13.43
N GLY A 113 -10.47 15.19 -14.09
CA GLY A 113 -9.16 15.75 -13.79
C GLY A 113 -8.69 15.35 -12.39
N ASP A 114 -8.40 16.33 -11.55
CA ASP A 114 -7.96 16.20 -10.17
C ASP A 114 -9.11 16.25 -9.14
N VAL A 115 -10.36 16.36 -9.58
CA VAL A 115 -11.53 16.43 -8.70
C VAL A 115 -12.50 15.26 -8.90
N LEU A 116 -13.33 15.02 -7.88
CA LEU A 116 -14.52 14.15 -7.98
C LEU A 116 -15.76 15.02 -8.19
N VAL A 117 -16.57 14.72 -9.20
CA VAL A 117 -17.80 15.46 -9.53
C VAL A 117 -19.00 14.53 -9.41
N SER A 118 -20.02 14.95 -8.67
CA SER A 118 -21.24 14.19 -8.46
C SER A 118 -22.34 14.55 -9.47
N SER A 119 -23.39 13.73 -9.55
CA SER A 119 -24.58 14.03 -10.35
C SER A 119 -25.49 15.11 -9.74
N ILE A 120 -25.17 15.63 -8.53
CA ILE A 120 -25.95 16.69 -7.87
C ILE A 120 -25.70 18.02 -8.55
N ARG A 121 -26.75 18.67 -9.03
CA ARG A 121 -26.69 19.95 -9.76
C ARG A 121 -26.93 21.15 -8.86
N VAL A 122 -26.48 22.31 -9.31
CA VAL A 122 -26.88 23.62 -8.79
C VAL A 122 -27.36 24.54 -9.93
N PRO A 123 -28.15 25.59 -9.65
CA PRO A 123 -28.55 26.55 -10.67
C PRO A 123 -27.35 27.25 -11.30
N ASN A 124 -27.47 27.65 -12.56
CA ASN A 124 -26.41 28.39 -13.25
C ASN A 124 -26.07 29.69 -12.50
N GLY A 125 -24.77 29.96 -12.31
CA GLY A 125 -24.27 31.13 -11.59
C GLY A 125 -24.44 31.07 -10.06
N PHE A 126 -24.93 29.97 -9.49
CA PHE A 126 -24.94 29.80 -8.04
C PHE A 126 -23.51 29.64 -7.52
N VAL A 127 -23.21 30.28 -6.39
CA VAL A 127 -21.90 30.24 -5.73
C VAL A 127 -22.12 30.00 -4.24
N ILE A 128 -21.30 29.14 -3.64
CA ILE A 128 -21.23 28.98 -2.18
C ILE A 128 -20.11 29.89 -1.68
N THR A 129 -20.44 30.77 -0.74
CA THR A 129 -19.52 31.74 -0.13
C THR A 129 -19.45 31.50 1.39
N ASP A 130 -18.52 32.17 2.08
CA ASP A 130 -18.36 32.03 3.53
C ASP A 130 -19.59 32.47 4.34
N THR A 131 -20.45 33.31 3.75
CA THR A 131 -21.71 33.76 4.34
C THR A 131 -22.91 32.93 3.92
N SER A 132 -22.74 31.95 3.02
CA SER A 132 -23.85 31.15 2.53
C SER A 132 -24.46 30.29 3.63
N THR A 133 -25.77 30.27 3.71
CA THR A 133 -26.53 29.49 4.70
C THR A 133 -26.91 28.12 4.16
N VAL A 134 -27.21 27.18 5.05
CA VAL A 134 -27.83 25.89 4.71
C VAL A 134 -29.15 26.10 3.96
N GLY A 135 -29.94 27.13 4.30
CA GLY A 135 -31.18 27.47 3.61
C GLY A 135 -31.00 27.85 2.14
N GLU A 136 -30.00 28.68 1.85
CA GLU A 136 -29.65 29.08 0.48
C GLU A 136 -29.17 27.88 -0.36
N VAL A 137 -28.25 27.09 0.20
CA VAL A 137 -27.72 25.88 -0.46
C VAL A 137 -28.85 24.86 -0.68
N SER A 138 -29.69 24.61 0.32
CA SER A 138 -30.83 23.69 0.20
C SER A 138 -31.80 24.14 -0.89
N THR A 139 -32.11 25.43 -0.95
CA THR A 139 -32.99 25.99 -1.99
C THR A 139 -32.39 25.82 -3.39
N ALA A 140 -31.08 26.04 -3.55
CA ALA A 140 -30.39 25.83 -4.82
C ALA A 140 -30.44 24.35 -5.25
N LEU A 141 -30.12 23.43 -4.33
CA LEU A 141 -30.13 21.98 -4.58
C LEU A 141 -31.54 21.48 -4.96
N LEU A 142 -32.57 21.85 -4.19
CA LEU A 142 -33.96 21.46 -4.46
C LEU A 142 -34.45 22.01 -5.81
N LYS A 143 -34.06 23.23 -6.17
CA LYS A 143 -34.44 23.84 -7.45
C LYS A 143 -33.82 23.12 -8.65
N ALA A 144 -32.58 22.67 -8.54
CA ALA A 144 -31.82 22.07 -9.64
C ALA A 144 -32.01 20.54 -9.77
N ASN A 145 -32.53 19.87 -8.73
CA ASN A 145 -32.63 18.41 -8.65
C ASN A 145 -34.05 17.93 -8.27
N ARG A 146 -35.08 18.53 -8.89
CA ARG A 146 -36.50 18.31 -8.51
C ARG A 146 -36.98 16.86 -8.62
N ASP A 147 -36.34 16.05 -9.46
CA ASP A 147 -36.73 14.67 -9.70
C ASP A 147 -36.07 13.69 -8.71
N THR A 148 -35.08 14.12 -7.94
CA THR A 148 -34.26 13.25 -7.08
C THR A 148 -34.17 13.72 -5.63
N LEU A 149 -34.24 15.02 -5.35
CA LEU A 149 -34.16 15.59 -4.00
C LEU A 149 -35.50 16.15 -3.54
N GLU A 150 -35.82 15.90 -2.27
CA GLU A 150 -37.01 16.44 -1.59
C GLU A 150 -36.62 17.23 -0.33
N ALA A 151 -37.51 18.14 0.08
CA ALA A 151 -37.33 18.87 1.32
C ALA A 151 -37.24 17.89 2.51
N ASN A 152 -36.34 18.18 3.45
CA ASN A 152 -35.97 17.33 4.59
C ASN A 152 -35.18 16.05 4.25
N ASP A 153 -34.74 15.86 3.01
CA ASP A 153 -33.71 14.87 2.73
C ASP A 153 -32.42 15.22 3.47
N GLN A 154 -31.69 14.21 3.95
CA GLN A 154 -30.36 14.39 4.52
C GLN A 154 -29.31 13.95 3.51
N LEU A 155 -28.38 14.84 3.19
CA LEU A 155 -27.19 14.52 2.43
C LEU A 155 -26.01 14.32 3.39
N THR A 156 -25.32 13.19 3.24
CA THR A 156 -24.16 12.83 4.07
C THR A 156 -22.97 12.56 3.16
N VAL A 157 -21.90 13.34 3.32
CA VAL A 157 -20.61 13.10 2.67
C VAL A 157 -19.78 12.22 3.58
N VAL A 158 -19.45 11.02 3.10
CA VAL A 158 -18.48 10.11 3.71
C VAL A 158 -17.12 10.39 3.09
N HIS A 159 -16.13 10.66 3.92
CA HIS A 159 -14.76 10.94 3.53
C HIS A 159 -13.82 9.95 4.22
N LEU A 160 -13.18 9.11 3.42
CA LEU A 160 -12.14 8.18 3.82
C LEU A 160 -10.80 8.76 3.39
N THR A 161 -9.89 8.95 4.35
CA THR A 161 -8.53 9.41 4.04
C THR A 161 -7.53 8.31 4.33
N GLN A 162 -6.52 8.22 3.48
CA GLN A 162 -5.41 7.31 3.62
C GLN A 162 -4.19 8.03 4.18
N GLY A 163 -3.58 7.43 5.20
CA GLY A 163 -2.23 7.75 5.64
C GLY A 163 -1.37 6.50 5.73
N ILE A 164 -0.07 6.71 5.98
CA ILE A 164 0.90 5.67 6.32
C ILE A 164 1.55 6.08 7.64
N LEU A 165 1.41 5.26 8.68
CA LEU A 165 2.02 5.49 10.00
C LEU A 165 2.96 4.33 10.31
N ALA A 166 4.26 4.62 10.47
CA ALA A 166 5.28 3.60 10.72
C ALA A 166 5.23 2.44 9.69
N ASN A 167 5.13 2.79 8.41
CA ASN A 167 4.96 1.84 7.29
C ASN A 167 3.67 1.01 7.29
N ILE A 168 2.71 1.31 8.17
CA ILE A 168 1.40 0.65 8.21
C ILE A 168 0.37 1.54 7.51
N PRO A 169 -0.39 1.03 6.53
CA PRO A 169 -1.47 1.80 5.92
C PRO A 169 -2.58 2.03 6.95
N LYS A 170 -3.03 3.28 7.09
CA LYS A 170 -4.09 3.69 8.01
C LYS A 170 -5.19 4.43 7.27
N MET A 171 -6.41 3.94 7.41
CA MET A 171 -7.60 4.62 6.96
C MET A 171 -8.19 5.45 8.11
N PHE A 172 -8.62 6.67 7.81
CA PHE A 172 -9.39 7.51 8.72
C PHE A 172 -10.77 7.78 8.13
N PHE A 173 -11.78 7.79 9.01
CA PHE A 173 -13.17 8.00 8.62
C PHE A 173 -13.69 9.31 9.19
N LYS A 174 -14.19 10.18 8.31
CA LYS A 174 -14.94 11.39 8.65
C LYS A 174 -16.28 11.36 7.91
N SER A 175 -17.33 11.90 8.52
CA SER A 175 -18.57 12.15 7.81
C SER A 175 -19.17 13.51 8.17
N HIS A 176 -19.72 14.16 7.16
CA HIS A 176 -20.33 15.49 7.24
C HIS A 176 -21.75 15.39 6.71
N ARG A 177 -22.71 16.04 7.35
CA ARG A 177 -24.12 15.92 6.97
C ARG A 177 -24.89 17.19 7.22
N PHE A 178 -25.91 17.40 6.41
CA PHE A 178 -26.91 18.43 6.61
C PHE A 178 -28.25 17.95 6.05
N VAL A 179 -29.33 18.53 6.56
CA VAL A 179 -30.68 18.30 6.07
C VAL A 179 -31.04 19.43 5.11
N LEU A 180 -31.74 19.10 4.03
CA LEU A 180 -32.27 20.07 3.07
C LEU A 180 -33.41 20.86 3.73
N ASP A 181 -33.06 21.97 4.36
CA ASP A 181 -33.96 22.89 5.05
C ASP A 181 -33.75 24.31 4.50
N SER A 182 -34.63 24.73 3.60
CA SER A 182 -34.64 26.07 2.97
C SER A 182 -34.81 27.23 3.95
N THR A 183 -35.18 26.97 5.21
CA THR A 183 -35.38 28.01 6.23
C THR A 183 -34.20 28.16 7.19
N SER A 184 -33.16 27.31 7.06
CA SER A 184 -32.03 27.30 7.97
C SER A 184 -31.10 28.50 7.78
N GLU A 185 -30.90 29.28 8.85
CA GLU A 185 -29.95 30.39 8.89
C GLU A 185 -28.53 29.97 9.30
N ILE A 186 -28.29 28.67 9.52
CA ILE A 186 -26.97 28.16 9.90
C ILE A 186 -26.02 28.31 8.71
N LEU A 187 -24.84 28.88 8.94
CA LEU A 187 -23.78 28.95 7.92
C LEU A 187 -23.40 27.53 7.42
N PHE A 188 -23.34 27.37 6.11
CA PHE A 188 -23.06 26.08 5.47
C PHE A 188 -21.68 25.53 5.84
N SER A 189 -20.69 26.41 5.99
CA SER A 189 -19.31 26.08 6.41
C SER A 189 -19.23 25.41 7.78
N LYS A 190 -20.24 25.54 8.65
CA LYS A 190 -20.29 24.86 9.96
C LYS A 190 -20.64 23.38 9.86
N VAL A 191 -21.27 22.95 8.76
CA VAL A 191 -21.76 21.57 8.59
C VAL A 191 -21.04 20.82 7.48
N MET A 192 -20.45 21.53 6.52
CA MET A 192 -19.79 20.94 5.37
C MET A 192 -18.46 21.65 5.04
N PRO A 193 -17.33 20.94 4.99
CA PRO A 193 -16.07 21.49 4.52
C PRO A 193 -16.14 21.83 3.02
N SER A 194 -15.58 22.97 2.63
CA SER A 194 -15.59 23.45 1.24
C SER A 194 -14.92 22.47 0.26
N HIS A 195 -13.80 21.85 0.65
CA HIS A 195 -13.06 20.90 -0.18
C HIS A 195 -13.84 19.60 -0.49
N LEU A 196 -14.93 19.32 0.23
CA LEU A 196 -15.79 18.16 0.01
C LEU A 196 -17.12 18.51 -0.67
N PHE A 197 -17.39 19.80 -0.90
CA PHE A 197 -18.67 20.29 -1.43
C PHE A 197 -18.49 21.60 -2.21
N GLN A 198 -17.73 21.54 -3.30
CA GLN A 198 -17.47 22.64 -4.21
C GLN A 198 -18.32 22.54 -5.48
N ILE A 199 -18.57 23.68 -6.13
CA ILE A 199 -19.26 23.73 -7.41
C ILE A 199 -18.24 23.59 -8.55
N ASN A 200 -18.36 22.50 -9.31
CA ASN A 200 -17.57 22.19 -10.49
C ASN A 200 -18.50 22.20 -11.71
N ASN A 201 -18.44 23.25 -12.54
CA ASN A 201 -19.24 23.40 -13.76
C ASN A 201 -20.76 23.14 -13.56
N GLY A 202 -21.33 23.65 -12.46
CA GLY A 202 -22.75 23.50 -12.12
C GLY A 202 -23.12 22.20 -11.40
N TYR A 203 -22.13 21.39 -11.01
CA TYR A 203 -22.30 20.17 -10.23
C TYR A 203 -21.56 20.27 -8.90
N ILE A 204 -22.04 19.56 -7.87
CA ILE A 204 -21.31 19.45 -6.60
C ILE A 204 -20.21 18.40 -6.73
N GLY A 205 -19.04 18.69 -6.19
CA GLY A 205 -17.92 17.77 -6.12
C GLY A 205 -16.93 18.13 -5.02
N THR A 206 -15.74 17.58 -5.11
CA THR A 206 -14.59 17.98 -4.29
C THR A 206 -13.84 19.15 -4.93
N ASP A 207 -12.93 19.76 -4.18
CA ASP A 207 -11.85 20.54 -4.76
C ASP A 207 -10.67 19.64 -5.15
N ALA A 208 -9.61 20.24 -5.72
CA ALA A 208 -8.37 19.57 -6.10
C ALA A 208 -7.49 19.17 -4.90
N ASN A 209 -7.82 19.66 -3.69
CA ASN A 209 -7.09 19.39 -2.46
C ASN A 209 -7.77 18.30 -1.61
N ALA A 210 -8.74 17.57 -2.17
CA ALA A 210 -9.32 16.42 -1.50
C ALA A 210 -8.20 15.46 -1.05
N GLU A 211 -8.19 15.13 0.24
CA GLU A 211 -7.17 14.27 0.83
C GLU A 211 -7.17 12.90 0.12
N ALA A 212 -5.99 12.31 -0.11
CA ALA A 212 -5.87 11.03 -0.79
C ALA A 212 -6.69 9.94 -0.05
N GLY A 213 -7.55 9.23 -0.78
CA GLY A 213 -8.41 8.20 -0.22
C GLY A 213 -9.67 8.02 -1.07
N GLY A 214 -10.84 8.36 -0.52
CA GLY A 214 -12.10 8.21 -1.23
C GLY A 214 -13.30 8.94 -0.59
N VAL A 215 -14.31 9.21 -1.41
CA VAL A 215 -15.49 9.99 -1.05
C VAL A 215 -16.77 9.29 -1.53
N ALA A 216 -17.85 9.40 -0.76
CA ALA A 216 -19.20 9.00 -1.19
C ALA A 216 -20.25 10.01 -0.70
N TYR A 217 -21.26 10.28 -1.53
CA TYR A 217 -22.37 11.16 -1.17
C TYR A 217 -23.63 10.34 -0.98
N VAL A 218 -24.14 10.27 0.24
CA VAL A 218 -25.25 9.38 0.62
C VAL A 218 -26.49 10.21 0.89
N LEU A 219 -27.56 9.90 0.16
CA LEU A 219 -28.87 10.51 0.34
C LEU A 219 -29.71 9.63 1.25
N SER A 220 -30.43 10.24 2.19
CA SER A 220 -31.42 9.53 2.99
C SER A 220 -32.67 10.37 3.22
N ARG A 221 -33.82 9.69 3.28
CA ARG A 221 -35.14 10.31 3.40
C ARG A 221 -35.94 9.64 4.50
N LEU A 222 -36.52 10.41 5.41
CA LEU A 222 -37.47 9.88 6.38
C LEU A 222 -38.85 9.71 5.73
N ILE A 223 -39.46 8.53 5.86
CA ILE A 223 -40.83 8.27 5.35
C ILE A 223 -41.87 8.34 6.48
N SER A 224 -41.45 8.20 7.72
CA SER A 224 -42.35 8.21 8.87
C SER A 224 -42.00 9.33 9.85
N LYS A 225 -43.04 10.00 10.37
CA LYS A 225 -42.91 11.08 11.36
C LYS A 225 -42.26 10.62 12.68
N ASN A 226 -42.25 9.31 12.96
CA ASN A 226 -41.57 8.74 14.13
C ASN A 226 -40.09 8.35 13.87
N GLY A 227 -39.55 8.60 12.66
CA GLY A 227 -38.13 8.41 12.33
C GLY A 227 -37.68 6.95 12.16
N GLU A 228 -38.57 5.98 12.31
CA GLU A 228 -38.20 4.55 12.29
C GLU A 228 -37.96 4.00 10.89
N LYS A 229 -38.60 4.60 9.88
CA LYS A 229 -38.47 4.18 8.47
C LYS A 229 -37.78 5.28 7.67
N LYS A 230 -36.65 4.93 7.07
CA LYS A 230 -35.91 5.79 6.15
C LYS A 230 -35.58 5.06 4.86
N LEU A 231 -35.60 5.79 3.75
CA LEU A 231 -34.97 5.36 2.50
C LEU A 231 -33.52 5.82 2.48
N ILE A 232 -32.68 5.11 1.76
CA ILE A 232 -31.28 5.46 1.56
C ILE A 232 -30.85 5.18 0.13
N SER A 233 -29.91 5.96 -0.41
CA SER A 233 -29.34 5.66 -1.72
C SER A 233 -28.35 4.49 -1.66
N ASN A 234 -28.27 3.73 -2.74
CA ASN A 234 -27.19 2.77 -2.94
C ASN A 234 -25.89 3.55 -3.16
N GLN A 235 -24.84 3.31 -2.37
CA GLN A 235 -23.57 4.00 -2.56
C GLN A 235 -22.33 3.15 -2.32
N SER A 236 -21.34 3.45 -3.15
CA SER A 236 -19.95 3.03 -3.00
C SER A 236 -19.04 4.24 -2.82
N VAL A 237 -17.92 4.02 -2.14
CA VAL A 237 -16.81 4.99 -2.12
C VAL A 237 -16.19 5.07 -3.51
N VAL A 238 -15.96 6.30 -3.98
CA VAL A 238 -15.16 6.58 -5.18
C VAL A 238 -13.81 7.13 -4.74
N LEU A 239 -12.74 6.54 -5.28
CA LEU A 239 -11.37 6.89 -4.91
C LEU A 239 -10.98 8.25 -5.49
N THR A 240 -10.25 9.05 -4.73
CA THR A 240 -9.77 10.37 -5.20
C THR A 240 -8.72 10.19 -6.30
N PRO A 241 -8.61 11.11 -7.26
CA PRO A 241 -7.58 11.06 -8.29
C PRO A 241 -6.16 10.98 -7.70
N GLY A 242 -5.29 10.17 -8.29
CA GLY A 242 -3.92 9.98 -7.84
C GLY A 242 -3.75 9.08 -6.60
N TYR A 243 -4.82 8.56 -6.01
CA TYR A 243 -4.73 7.58 -4.94
C TYR A 243 -4.42 6.17 -5.48
N THR A 244 -3.22 5.65 -5.15
CA THR A 244 -2.69 4.39 -5.71
C THR A 244 -2.63 3.23 -4.72
N LEU A 245 -2.77 3.48 -3.42
CA LEU A 245 -2.56 2.45 -2.39
C LEU A 245 -3.56 1.29 -2.50
N TYR A 246 -4.78 1.54 -2.98
CA TYR A 246 -5.72 0.45 -3.24
C TYR A 246 -5.21 -0.51 -4.33
N GLU A 247 -4.64 0.02 -5.42
CA GLU A 247 -4.08 -0.80 -6.50
C GLU A 247 -2.89 -1.64 -6.01
N GLU A 248 -2.01 -1.03 -5.21
CA GLU A 248 -0.88 -1.72 -4.58
C GLU A 248 -1.34 -2.90 -3.71
N TYR A 249 -2.26 -2.66 -2.77
CA TYR A 249 -2.72 -3.66 -1.80
C TYR A 249 -3.76 -4.65 -2.36
N SER A 250 -4.32 -4.40 -3.53
CA SER A 250 -5.20 -5.32 -4.27
C SER A 250 -4.45 -6.23 -5.25
N SER A 251 -3.16 -5.97 -5.47
CA SER A 251 -2.34 -6.71 -6.43
C SER A 251 -2.06 -8.17 -6.02
N GLU A 252 -1.75 -9.01 -7.01
CA GLU A 252 -1.31 -10.38 -6.77
C GLU A 252 0.03 -10.44 -6.00
N ALA A 253 0.90 -9.44 -6.17
CA ALA A 253 2.15 -9.35 -5.39
C ALA A 253 1.87 -9.15 -3.89
N SER A 254 0.98 -8.21 -3.55
CA SER A 254 0.53 -8.00 -2.16
C SER A 254 -0.17 -9.22 -1.59
N LYS A 255 -0.99 -9.91 -2.39
CA LYS A 255 -1.62 -11.18 -2.01
C LYS A 255 -0.59 -12.26 -1.67
N LYS A 256 0.42 -12.49 -2.52
CA LYS A 256 1.49 -13.45 -2.25
C LYS A 256 2.24 -13.10 -0.96
N LYS A 257 2.67 -11.83 -0.82
CA LYS A 257 3.39 -11.33 0.37
C LYS A 257 2.56 -11.51 1.64
N ALA A 258 1.28 -11.17 1.57
CA ALA A 258 0.36 -11.32 2.70
C ALA A 258 0.21 -12.79 3.09
N VAL A 259 -0.12 -13.68 2.15
CA VAL A 259 -0.28 -15.13 2.41
C VAL A 259 1.00 -15.73 3.02
N ALA A 260 2.17 -15.39 2.49
CA ALA A 260 3.47 -15.81 3.03
C ALA A 260 3.68 -15.36 4.49
N SER A 261 3.30 -14.11 4.83
CA SER A 261 3.44 -13.58 6.19
C SER A 261 2.60 -14.32 7.26
N TYR A 262 1.58 -15.06 6.85
CA TYR A 262 0.81 -15.92 7.75
C TYR A 262 1.40 -17.33 7.91
N GLY A 263 2.54 -17.62 7.27
CA GLY A 263 3.25 -18.90 7.31
C GLY A 263 2.82 -19.89 6.23
N ILE A 264 2.13 -19.43 5.17
CA ILE A 264 1.76 -20.26 4.02
C ILE A 264 2.59 -19.82 2.84
N PHE A 265 3.59 -20.61 2.50
CA PHE A 265 4.38 -20.37 1.30
C PHE A 265 3.62 -20.94 0.09
N PRO A 266 3.31 -20.14 -0.93
CA PRO A 266 2.85 -20.68 -2.20
C PRO A 266 3.88 -21.70 -2.68
N VAL A 267 3.45 -22.94 -2.92
CA VAL A 267 4.36 -23.95 -3.50
C VAL A 267 4.54 -23.58 -4.98
N PRO A 268 5.76 -23.29 -5.45
CA PRO A 268 5.99 -22.99 -6.85
C PRO A 268 5.61 -24.20 -7.71
N ASP A 269 4.80 -23.99 -8.75
CA ASP A 269 4.55 -25.02 -9.75
C ASP A 269 5.67 -24.98 -10.80
N TYR A 270 6.77 -25.65 -10.46
CA TYR A 270 7.95 -25.81 -11.33
C TYR A 270 7.65 -26.53 -12.66
N THR A 271 6.44 -27.06 -12.84
CA THR A 271 6.05 -27.82 -14.03
C THR A 271 5.09 -27.06 -14.95
N ASN A 272 4.68 -25.84 -14.59
CA ASN A 272 3.75 -25.06 -15.41
C ASN A 272 4.45 -24.39 -16.61
N PRO A 273 4.24 -24.87 -17.85
CA PRO A 273 4.92 -24.33 -19.03
C PRO A 273 4.42 -22.94 -19.45
N LYS A 274 3.39 -22.40 -18.78
CA LYS A 274 2.83 -21.07 -19.03
C LYS A 274 3.34 -20.00 -18.06
N GLN A 275 4.24 -20.33 -17.12
CA GLN A 275 4.88 -19.32 -16.29
C GLN A 275 5.66 -18.32 -17.15
N THR A 276 5.58 -17.05 -16.79
CA THR A 276 6.38 -15.99 -17.41
C THR A 276 7.71 -15.85 -16.70
N ALA A 277 8.74 -15.35 -17.40
CA ALA A 277 10.06 -15.10 -16.81
C ALA A 277 10.00 -14.20 -15.56
N ALA A 278 9.05 -13.24 -15.52
CA ALA A 278 8.82 -12.40 -14.35
C ALA A 278 8.33 -13.21 -13.13
N ALA A 279 7.37 -14.12 -13.33
CA ALA A 279 6.90 -14.99 -12.26
C ALA A 279 7.99 -15.94 -11.75
N GLN A 280 8.88 -16.41 -12.63
CA GLN A 280 10.03 -17.25 -12.26
C GLN A 280 11.08 -16.49 -11.45
N SER A 281 11.32 -15.20 -11.76
CA SER A 281 12.30 -14.38 -11.03
C SER A 281 11.88 -14.04 -9.59
N GLU A 282 10.59 -14.15 -9.26
CA GLU A 282 10.10 -13.99 -7.88
C GLU A 282 10.26 -15.26 -7.03
N ASP A 283 10.41 -16.42 -7.66
CA ASP A 283 10.58 -17.73 -7.01
C ASP A 283 12.06 -18.13 -6.85
N THR A 284 13.00 -17.37 -7.42
CA THR A 284 14.44 -17.59 -7.21
C THR A 284 14.82 -17.29 -5.77
N ASP A 285 15.46 -18.26 -5.10
CA ASP A 285 15.93 -18.10 -3.73
C ASP A 285 16.94 -16.94 -3.66
N PRO A 286 16.81 -15.96 -2.75
CA PRO A 286 17.87 -14.99 -2.53
C PRO A 286 19.21 -15.64 -2.14
N GLU A 287 19.22 -16.87 -1.62
CA GLU A 287 20.42 -17.70 -1.47
C GLU A 287 21.01 -18.22 -2.80
N ASP A 288 20.27 -18.17 -3.91
CA ASP A 288 20.81 -18.45 -5.25
C ASP A 288 21.49 -17.23 -5.87
N ALA A 289 21.38 -16.03 -5.27
CA ALA A 289 22.10 -14.86 -5.75
C ALA A 289 23.61 -15.14 -5.76
N TYR A 290 24.21 -15.16 -6.95
CA TYR A 290 25.63 -15.45 -7.10
C TYR A 290 26.47 -14.30 -6.54
N PHE A 291 27.61 -14.64 -5.93
CA PHE A 291 28.59 -13.65 -5.50
C PHE A 291 29.12 -12.90 -6.73
N ALA A 292 28.93 -11.59 -6.80
CA ALA A 292 29.43 -10.79 -7.91
C ALA A 292 29.88 -9.40 -7.45
N ILE A 293 30.99 -8.93 -8.03
CA ILE A 293 31.38 -7.52 -7.95
C ILE A 293 30.84 -6.85 -9.21
N THR A 294 29.95 -5.87 -9.02
CA THR A 294 29.33 -5.11 -10.11
C THR A 294 30.02 -3.79 -10.37
N GLY A 295 30.87 -3.33 -9.45
CA GLY A 295 31.64 -2.11 -9.62
C GLY A 295 32.66 -1.89 -8.51
N VAL A 296 33.70 -1.11 -8.83
CA VAL A 296 34.67 -0.58 -7.88
C VAL A 296 34.87 0.90 -8.15
N ALA A 297 34.98 1.71 -7.12
CA ALA A 297 35.26 3.14 -7.21
C ALA A 297 36.36 3.55 -6.22
N LEU A 298 37.23 4.48 -6.62
CA LEU A 298 38.21 5.14 -5.76
C LEU A 298 37.80 6.60 -5.58
N ASN A 299 37.62 7.04 -4.34
CA ASN A 299 37.22 8.42 -4.00
C ASN A 299 35.96 8.87 -4.75
N GLY A 300 35.02 7.95 -4.95
CA GLY A 300 33.77 8.18 -5.71
C GLY A 300 33.92 8.12 -7.23
N THR A 301 35.13 7.96 -7.77
CA THR A 301 35.37 7.79 -9.22
C THR A 301 35.33 6.31 -9.60
N PRO A 302 34.43 5.88 -10.50
CA PRO A 302 34.38 4.48 -10.95
C PRO A 302 35.67 4.04 -11.63
N ILE A 303 36.11 2.82 -11.32
CA ILE A 303 37.25 2.15 -11.96
C ILE A 303 36.71 1.11 -12.92
N VAL A 304 37.19 1.14 -14.16
CA VAL A 304 36.87 0.15 -15.18
C VAL A 304 37.81 -1.04 -15.03
N GLN A 305 37.27 -2.25 -15.11
CA GLN A 305 38.04 -3.47 -15.08
C GLN A 305 39.06 -3.50 -16.23
N GLY A 306 40.32 -3.84 -15.93
CA GLY A 306 41.42 -3.96 -16.90
C GLY A 306 42.04 -2.65 -17.38
N ASP A 307 41.70 -1.49 -16.79
CA ASP A 307 42.27 -0.19 -17.18
C ASP A 307 43.75 -0.07 -16.78
N ARG A 308 44.03 -0.16 -15.48
CA ARG A 308 45.36 -0.07 -14.87
C ARG A 308 45.30 -0.52 -13.41
N SER A 309 46.43 -0.95 -12.87
CA SER A 309 46.55 -1.26 -11.46
C SER A 309 46.12 -0.07 -10.59
N LEU A 310 45.48 -0.39 -9.46
CA LEU A 310 44.93 0.60 -8.56
C LEU A 310 45.98 1.01 -7.52
N PHE A 311 46.44 2.26 -7.59
CA PHE A 311 47.36 2.81 -6.61
C PHE A 311 46.59 3.40 -5.42
N LEU A 312 46.88 2.90 -4.23
CA LEU A 312 46.30 3.33 -2.97
C LEU A 312 47.34 4.10 -2.16
N THR A 313 46.91 5.21 -1.57
CA THR A 313 47.77 6.13 -0.82
C THR A 313 47.27 6.33 0.61
N THR A 314 48.19 6.35 1.57
CA THR A 314 47.91 6.64 2.98
C THR A 314 47.35 8.05 3.13
N GLY A 315 46.19 8.20 3.79
CA GLY A 315 45.72 9.49 4.28
C GLY A 315 44.54 10.12 3.54
N GLY A 316 43.70 9.34 2.85
CA GLY A 316 42.43 9.86 2.31
C GLY A 316 41.72 8.98 1.29
N ASP A 317 42.38 7.95 0.75
CA ASP A 317 41.76 7.10 -0.26
C ASP A 317 40.65 6.23 0.33
N VAL A 318 39.49 6.26 -0.33
CA VAL A 318 38.32 5.44 -0.02
C VAL A 318 37.99 4.57 -1.23
N VAL A 319 38.11 3.25 -1.06
CA VAL A 319 37.71 2.28 -2.08
C VAL A 319 36.32 1.77 -1.75
N ALA A 320 35.38 1.92 -2.68
CA ALA A 320 34.04 1.39 -2.59
C ALA A 320 33.87 0.24 -3.59
N ILE A 321 33.51 -0.95 -3.11
CA ILE A 321 33.21 -2.13 -3.91
C ILE A 321 31.70 -2.38 -3.81
N THR A 322 31.02 -2.43 -4.94
CA THR A 322 29.58 -2.72 -5.03
C THR A 322 29.35 -4.09 -5.63
N GLY A 323 28.34 -4.80 -5.14
CA GLY A 323 28.10 -6.18 -5.58
C GLY A 323 26.93 -6.86 -4.88
N THR A 324 26.94 -8.20 -4.92
CA THR A 324 25.98 -9.09 -4.27
C THR A 324 26.70 -10.07 -3.35
N LYS A 325 26.13 -10.33 -2.17
CA LYS A 325 26.69 -11.19 -1.11
C LYS A 325 28.11 -10.80 -0.70
N LEU A 326 28.38 -9.50 -0.66
CA LEU A 326 29.67 -9.00 -0.22
C LEU A 326 29.83 -9.18 1.29
N THR A 327 31.02 -9.62 1.70
CA THR A 327 31.47 -9.66 3.09
C THR A 327 32.94 -9.28 3.12
N ASP A 328 33.39 -8.63 4.19
CA ASP A 328 34.79 -8.22 4.37
C ASP A 328 35.76 -9.41 4.47
N VAL A 329 35.29 -10.54 4.99
CA VAL A 329 36.03 -11.82 5.02
C VAL A 329 35.93 -12.61 3.71
N GLY A 330 35.03 -12.24 2.80
CA GLY A 330 34.80 -12.94 1.54
C GLY A 330 35.77 -12.55 0.42
N LEU A 331 36.56 -11.50 0.62
CA LEU A 331 37.47 -10.94 -0.38
C LEU A 331 38.89 -10.77 0.14
N LYS A 332 39.84 -10.94 -0.78
CA LYS A 332 41.26 -10.65 -0.62
C LYS A 332 41.72 -9.74 -1.76
N ALA A 333 42.85 -9.09 -1.57
CA ALA A 333 43.51 -8.30 -2.60
C ALA A 333 44.88 -8.88 -2.93
N ARG A 334 45.20 -8.99 -4.23
CA ARG A 334 46.58 -9.18 -4.67
C ARG A 334 47.24 -7.81 -4.77
N ILE A 335 48.24 -7.57 -3.94
CA ILE A 335 48.89 -6.28 -3.82
C ILE A 335 50.40 -6.36 -3.97
N LYS A 336 51.02 -5.23 -4.25
CA LYS A 336 52.45 -4.99 -4.11
C LYS A 336 52.68 -3.79 -3.21
N VAL A 337 53.65 -3.92 -2.30
CA VAL A 337 54.06 -2.84 -1.39
C VAL A 337 55.48 -2.42 -1.72
N GLY A 338 55.65 -1.13 -2.05
CA GLY A 338 56.94 -0.57 -2.46
C GLY A 338 57.35 -0.90 -3.90
N PRO A 339 58.34 -0.18 -4.46
CA PRO A 339 58.68 -0.25 -5.88
C PRO A 339 59.31 -1.60 -6.30
N THR A 340 59.99 -2.28 -5.38
CA THR A 340 60.76 -3.51 -5.63
C THR A 340 60.18 -4.76 -4.97
N GLY A 341 58.99 -4.68 -4.36
CA GLY A 341 58.35 -5.83 -3.72
C GLY A 341 57.71 -6.78 -4.75
N ASP A 342 57.70 -8.07 -4.43
CA ASP A 342 56.91 -9.05 -5.18
C ASP A 342 55.44 -8.95 -4.79
N PRO A 343 54.48 -9.11 -5.73
CA PRO A 343 53.07 -9.13 -5.38
C PRO A 343 52.73 -10.30 -4.45
N PHE A 344 51.87 -10.08 -3.47
CA PHE A 344 51.36 -11.10 -2.54
C PHE A 344 49.88 -10.85 -2.22
N THR A 345 49.21 -11.87 -1.68
CA THR A 345 47.77 -11.81 -1.38
C THR A 345 47.57 -11.42 0.09
N VAL A 346 46.65 -10.49 0.35
CA VAL A 346 46.26 -10.05 1.70
C VAL A 346 44.75 -10.02 1.87
N ASP A 347 44.28 -10.15 3.11
CA ASP A 347 42.90 -9.82 3.46
C ASP A 347 42.66 -8.32 3.28
N LEU A 348 41.44 -7.94 2.89
CA LEU A 348 41.12 -6.53 2.66
C LEU A 348 41.36 -5.67 3.90
N SER A 349 41.18 -6.22 5.11
CA SER A 349 41.38 -5.51 6.38
C SER A 349 42.82 -5.05 6.58
N ASN A 350 43.78 -5.64 5.87
CA ASN A 350 45.16 -5.20 5.89
C ASN A 350 45.37 -3.91 5.08
N LEU A 351 44.47 -3.57 4.16
CA LEU A 351 44.53 -2.32 3.39
C LEU A 351 44.02 -1.11 4.18
N GLY A 352 43.17 -1.33 5.18
CA GLY A 352 42.57 -0.26 5.97
C GLY A 352 41.35 -0.66 6.77
N SER A 353 40.66 0.36 7.29
CA SER A 353 39.40 0.18 8.03
C SER A 353 38.27 -0.17 7.08
N ILE A 354 37.49 -1.21 7.40
CA ILE A 354 36.41 -1.70 6.56
C ILE A 354 35.04 -1.45 7.20
N VAL A 355 34.11 -1.02 6.36
CA VAL A 355 32.66 -1.09 6.62
C VAL A 355 32.04 -1.91 5.51
N ALA A 356 31.45 -3.06 5.85
CA ALA A 356 30.85 -3.98 4.89
C ALA A 356 29.36 -4.20 5.15
N THR A 357 28.64 -4.39 4.06
CA THR A 357 27.23 -4.81 3.96
C THR A 357 27.15 -5.88 2.89
N ASP A 358 26.00 -6.54 2.76
CA ASP A 358 25.73 -7.52 1.71
C ASP A 358 25.84 -6.97 0.27
N LYS A 359 25.82 -5.64 0.10
CA LYS A 359 25.86 -4.94 -1.20
C LYS A 359 27.09 -4.08 -1.44
N THR A 360 27.75 -3.66 -0.37
CA THR A 360 28.83 -2.68 -0.44
C THR A 360 29.92 -2.94 0.59
N ILE A 361 31.18 -2.88 0.16
CA ILE A 361 32.37 -2.85 1.04
C ILE A 361 33.06 -1.50 0.82
N THR A 362 33.26 -0.76 1.89
CA THR A 362 34.01 0.50 1.89
C THR A 362 35.30 0.32 2.68
N ILE A 363 36.44 0.60 2.06
CA ILE A 363 37.77 0.51 2.66
C ILE A 363 38.32 1.93 2.78
N THR A 364 38.55 2.37 4.01
CA THR A 364 39.31 3.59 4.29
C THR A 364 40.79 3.22 4.40
N VAL A 365 41.56 3.56 3.37
CA VAL A 365 42.93 3.09 3.17
C VAL A 365 43.89 3.67 4.22
N THR A 366 44.69 2.80 4.84
CA THR A 366 45.70 3.17 5.83
C THR A 366 47.13 2.79 5.43
N MET A 367 47.32 2.24 4.22
CA MET A 367 48.63 1.86 3.69
C MET A 367 48.84 2.27 2.22
N ASN A 368 50.09 2.35 1.79
CA ASN A 368 50.44 2.55 0.38
C ASN A 368 50.58 1.18 -0.29
N ALA A 369 49.82 0.92 -1.35
CA ALA A 369 49.87 -0.33 -2.09
C ALA A 369 49.42 -0.16 -3.55
N GLU A 370 49.94 -0.99 -4.43
CA GLU A 370 49.41 -1.19 -5.78
C GLU A 370 48.56 -2.46 -5.77
N VAL A 371 47.29 -2.37 -6.16
CA VAL A 371 46.33 -3.48 -6.17
C VAL A 371 46.09 -3.93 -7.61
N PHE A 372 46.26 -5.22 -7.86
CA PHE A 372 46.10 -5.84 -9.18
C PHE A 372 44.77 -6.55 -9.31
N TYR A 373 44.38 -7.31 -8.28
CA TYR A 373 43.18 -8.15 -8.31
C TYR A 373 42.42 -8.08 -7.00
N LEU A 374 41.09 -8.14 -7.09
CA LEU A 374 40.25 -8.64 -6.01
C LEU A 374 40.01 -10.12 -6.23
N LEU A 375 40.18 -10.90 -5.17
CA LEU A 375 40.13 -12.35 -5.16
C LEU A 375 39.08 -12.80 -4.16
N ARG A 376 38.39 -13.90 -4.45
CA ARG A 376 37.61 -14.57 -3.40
C ARG A 376 38.53 -15.12 -2.32
N ALA A 377 38.11 -14.99 -1.06
CA ALA A 377 38.94 -15.43 0.06
C ALA A 377 39.09 -16.96 0.17
N ASP A 378 38.09 -17.72 -0.31
CA ASP A 378 37.99 -19.18 -0.16
C ASP A 378 38.75 -19.97 -1.23
N ASN A 379 38.80 -19.47 -2.46
CA ASN A 379 39.40 -20.18 -3.59
C ASN A 379 40.34 -19.32 -4.45
N GLU A 380 40.58 -18.06 -4.05
CA GLU A 380 41.47 -17.12 -4.73
C GLU A 380 41.11 -16.86 -6.21
N VAL A 381 39.87 -17.10 -6.61
CA VAL A 381 39.40 -16.75 -7.95
C VAL A 381 39.35 -15.23 -8.10
N ILE A 382 39.90 -14.72 -9.20
CA ILE A 382 39.83 -13.30 -9.56
C ILE A 382 38.38 -12.92 -9.83
N VAL A 383 37.88 -11.95 -9.07
CA VAL A 383 36.51 -11.42 -9.19
C VAL A 383 36.48 -9.96 -9.63
N PHE A 384 37.62 -9.28 -9.59
CA PHE A 384 37.82 -8.00 -10.24
C PHE A 384 39.29 -7.85 -10.63
N ASP A 385 39.54 -7.51 -11.89
CA ASP A 385 40.88 -7.28 -12.42
C ASP A 385 41.08 -5.79 -12.67
N PHE A 386 41.98 -5.14 -11.93
CA PHE A 386 42.28 -3.73 -12.16
C PHE A 386 43.15 -3.53 -13.41
N GLY A 387 43.94 -4.53 -13.80
CA GLY A 387 44.95 -4.45 -14.86
C GLY A 387 46.38 -4.40 -14.32
N ASN A 388 47.36 -4.73 -15.16
CA ASN A 388 48.78 -4.74 -14.80
C ASN A 388 49.50 -3.48 -15.30
N SER A 389 50.22 -2.80 -14.40
CA SER A 389 51.34 -1.95 -14.80
C SER A 389 52.63 -2.80 -14.82
N ASN A 390 52.90 -3.48 -15.95
CA ASN A 390 54.15 -4.22 -16.22
C ASN A 390 54.64 -5.22 -15.15
N ALA A 391 53.93 -6.34 -14.96
CA ALA A 391 54.52 -7.55 -14.36
C ALA A 391 54.45 -8.71 -15.36
N SER A 392 55.59 -8.99 -16.00
CA SER A 392 55.79 -10.16 -16.86
C SER A 392 55.76 -11.44 -16.00
N TYR A 393 55.05 -12.46 -16.50
CA TYR A 393 54.96 -13.81 -15.91
C TYR A 393 56.31 -14.51 -15.71
#